data_AF-A0A9P9MRZ3-F1
#
_entry.id   AF-A0A9P9MRZ3-F1
#
_cell.length_a   1.000
_cell.length_b   1.000
_cell.length_c   1.000
_cell.angle_alpha   90.00
_cell.angle_beta   90.00
_cell.angle_gamma   90.00
#
_symmetry.space_group_name_H-M   'P 1'
#
loop_
_entity.id
_entity.type
_entity.pdbx_description
1 polymer ?
#
loop_
_entity_poly.entity_id
_entity_poly.type
_entity_poly.pdbx_seq_one_letter_code
_entity_poly.pdbx_strand_id
1 'polypeptide(L)'
;MLDNGTNSVTDMPDSNTSRSLSPQIEQQDSPAASESSTHSRQTPKYSAEELGAMFLDFYKFMATLHFDIKDLHIPPPGGWPTLIPPIYNTLKSPHAISTLQHLPYFSSPASIHYKSTLVDYMSMEPSFFTEPDWHEEAVTFANDEGEEVDPRHVVAIAWGHESGGRDFWLNVWDGEVMEEEIRCQSNGSCDVWDFLEWLKREYLSLTLVPCVGKVTIEARGVEENEEVIREEDVCAQEEEWFTDLDVQYVRQLYRACGWPEEFRKEEAFEEIQKLMKKIEEKRGVWECDAH
;
A
#
# COMPACT_ATOMS: atom_id res chain seq x y z
N MET A 1 22.54 11.82 67.00
CA MET A 1 23.98 12.15 66.85
C MET A 1 24.11 12.76 65.47
N LEU A 2 23.94 14.09 65.41
CA LEU A 2 25.00 15.08 65.16
C LEU A 2 25.48 14.98 63.69
N ASP A 3 24.96 15.72 62.71
CA ASP A 3 24.71 17.18 62.53
C ASP A 3 25.87 17.93 61.86
N ASN A 4 25.46 18.93 61.05
CA ASN A 4 26.18 20.03 60.39
C ASN A 4 26.80 19.76 59.01
N GLY A 5 26.42 20.46 57.93
CA GLY A 5 26.08 21.89 57.80
C GLY A 5 27.30 22.62 57.19
N THR A 6 27.23 23.65 56.34
CA THR A 6 26.17 24.63 56.06
C THR A 6 26.61 25.54 54.88
N ASN A 7 25.64 26.14 54.18
CA ASN A 7 25.76 27.28 53.27
C ASN A 7 26.34 28.56 53.95
N SER A 8 26.88 29.51 53.18
CA SER A 8 26.24 30.83 52.94
C SER A 8 27.15 31.88 52.26
N VAL A 9 26.47 32.70 51.46
CA VAL A 9 26.77 33.94 50.73
C VAL A 9 27.35 35.08 51.58
N THR A 10 28.11 36.02 50.95
CA THR A 10 28.22 37.48 51.24
C THR A 10 29.06 38.12 50.11
N ASP A 11 28.53 39.01 49.26
CA ASP A 11 28.42 40.49 49.34
C ASP A 11 29.40 41.24 48.40
N MET A 12 28.87 42.19 47.62
CA MET A 12 29.54 43.22 46.81
C MET A 12 29.97 44.41 47.71
N PRO A 13 30.94 45.30 47.33
CA PRO A 13 30.61 46.50 46.53
C PRO A 13 31.72 47.13 45.63
N ASP A 14 31.25 47.86 44.61
CA ASP A 14 31.69 49.14 44.00
C ASP A 14 33.17 49.59 43.93
N SER A 15 33.63 49.98 42.74
CA SER A 15 33.84 51.42 42.36
C SER A 15 34.76 51.63 41.14
N ASN A 16 34.24 52.39 40.16
CA ASN A 16 34.89 53.42 39.30
C ASN A 16 36.26 53.19 38.64
N THR A 17 36.33 53.33 37.31
CA THR A 17 37.06 54.46 36.64
C THR A 17 36.61 54.61 35.17
N SER A 18 36.33 55.84 34.76
CA SER A 18 35.90 56.29 33.43
C SER A 18 37.02 56.35 32.37
N ARG A 19 36.71 56.12 31.09
CA ARG A 19 36.74 57.13 29.98
C ARG A 19 36.77 56.48 28.57
N SER A 20 35.76 56.87 27.79
CA SER A 20 35.80 57.37 26.39
C SER A 20 36.79 56.76 25.38
N LEU A 21 36.25 56.17 24.31
CA LEU A 21 36.23 56.74 22.95
C LEU A 21 35.65 55.70 21.96
N SER A 22 34.53 56.03 21.31
CA SER A 22 34.05 55.33 20.13
C SER A 22 34.99 55.56 18.94
N PRO A 23 35.03 54.62 17.99
CA PRO A 23 34.65 55.01 16.63
C PRO A 23 33.63 54.06 15.99
N GLN A 24 32.82 54.67 15.15
CA GLN A 24 31.76 54.09 14.33
C GLN A 24 32.29 52.97 13.42
N ILE A 25 31.57 51.85 13.33
CA ILE A 25 31.63 50.96 12.16
C ILE A 25 30.19 50.64 11.73
N GLU A 26 29.92 51.18 10.55
CA GLU A 26 28.94 50.90 9.51
C GLU A 26 27.89 49.78 9.72
N GLN A 27 26.64 50.18 9.45
CA GLN A 27 25.51 49.32 9.18
C GLN A 27 25.82 48.37 8.01
N GLN A 28 25.83 47.07 8.26
CA GLN A 28 25.63 46.06 7.25
C GLN A 28 24.21 45.50 7.40
N ASP A 29 23.31 46.01 6.57
CA ASP A 29 22.04 45.36 6.25
C ASP A 29 22.34 43.98 5.67
N SER A 30 22.13 42.94 6.48
CA SER A 30 22.07 41.56 6.01
C SER A 30 20.59 41.23 5.80
N PRO A 31 20.09 41.06 4.57
CA PRO A 31 18.79 40.45 4.39
C PRO A 31 18.93 38.97 4.72
N ALA A 32 18.26 38.57 5.80
CA ALA A 32 17.97 37.18 6.10
C ALA A 32 17.15 36.60 4.94
N ALA A 33 17.82 36.00 3.97
CA ALA A 33 17.21 35.06 3.05
C ALA A 33 17.18 33.71 3.76
N SER A 34 16.13 33.50 4.55
CA SER A 34 15.63 32.17 4.83
C SER A 34 15.19 31.56 3.49
N GLU A 35 16.11 30.90 2.80
CA GLU A 35 15.73 29.94 1.77
C GLU A 35 15.26 28.67 2.47
N SER A 36 14.08 28.77 3.10
CA SER A 36 13.20 27.63 3.29
C SER A 36 12.63 27.30 1.92
N SER A 37 13.39 26.57 1.11
CA SER A 37 12.90 26.00 -0.13
C SER A 37 11.98 24.82 0.17
N THR A 38 10.82 25.08 0.78
CA THR A 38 9.65 24.22 0.61
C THR A 38 9.19 24.42 -0.83
N HIS A 39 9.87 23.74 -1.76
CA HIS A 39 9.40 23.63 -3.14
C HIS A 39 8.18 22.72 -3.11
N SER A 40 7.00 23.27 -2.82
CA SER A 40 5.74 22.65 -3.23
C SER A 40 5.87 22.38 -4.73
N ARG A 41 5.95 21.11 -5.15
CA ARG A 41 6.01 20.75 -6.57
C ARG A 41 4.85 21.46 -7.27
N GLN A 42 5.16 22.23 -8.32
CA GLN A 42 4.14 22.97 -9.07
C GLN A 42 3.34 22.07 -10.01
N THR A 43 3.81 20.84 -10.25
CA THR A 43 3.20 19.85 -11.13
C THR A 43 3.26 18.47 -10.49
N PRO A 44 2.31 17.57 -10.80
CA PRO A 44 2.37 16.18 -10.40
C PRO A 44 3.68 15.50 -10.82
N LYS A 45 4.12 14.50 -10.06
CA LYS A 45 5.34 13.71 -10.36
C LYS A 45 5.20 12.91 -11.66
N TYR A 46 4.04 12.31 -11.87
CA TYR A 46 3.71 11.51 -13.04
C TYR A 46 2.48 12.09 -13.75
N SER A 47 2.43 11.94 -15.07
CA SER A 47 1.19 12.16 -15.82
C SER A 47 0.17 11.05 -15.54
N ALA A 48 -1.11 11.33 -15.85
CA ALA A 48 -2.17 10.33 -15.72
C ALA A 48 -1.90 9.12 -16.63
N GLU A 49 -1.35 9.36 -17.81
CA GLU A 49 -0.98 8.33 -18.78
C GLU A 49 0.19 7.46 -18.30
N GLU A 50 1.19 8.04 -17.63
CA GLU A 50 2.30 7.29 -17.02
C GLU A 50 1.79 6.40 -15.88
N LEU A 51 0.97 6.94 -14.98
CA LEU A 51 0.32 6.15 -13.92
C LEU A 51 -0.51 5.00 -14.51
N GLY A 52 -1.37 5.31 -15.50
CA GLY A 52 -2.15 4.32 -16.22
C GLY A 52 -1.31 3.21 -16.85
N ALA A 53 -0.18 3.55 -17.45
CA ALA A 53 0.75 2.58 -18.04
C ALA A 53 1.40 1.67 -16.99
N MET A 54 1.81 2.21 -15.83
CA MET A 54 2.39 1.43 -14.73
C MET A 54 1.38 0.41 -14.18
N PHE A 55 0.15 0.85 -13.90
CA PHE A 55 -0.91 -0.06 -13.45
C PHE A 55 -1.28 -1.10 -14.51
N LEU A 56 -1.30 -0.73 -15.79
CA LEU A 56 -1.57 -1.68 -16.88
C LEU A 56 -0.50 -2.77 -16.98
N ASP A 57 0.77 -2.41 -16.82
CA ASP A 57 1.86 -3.37 -16.80
C ASP A 57 1.73 -4.34 -15.60
N PHE A 58 1.45 -3.80 -14.41
CA PHE A 58 1.18 -4.60 -13.22
C PHE A 58 -0.04 -5.52 -13.39
N TYR A 59 -1.16 -5.03 -13.90
CA TYR A 59 -2.38 -5.82 -14.07
C TYR A 59 -2.22 -6.92 -15.13
N LYS A 60 -1.44 -6.68 -16.18
CA LYS A 60 -1.07 -7.74 -17.13
C LYS A 60 -0.23 -8.84 -16.47
N PHE A 61 0.68 -8.46 -15.57
CA PHE A 61 1.40 -9.43 -14.76
C PHE A 61 0.45 -10.25 -13.87
N MET A 62 -0.46 -9.60 -13.14
CA MET A 62 -1.45 -10.29 -12.29
C MET A 62 -2.34 -11.26 -13.08
N ALA A 63 -2.66 -10.94 -14.33
CA ALA A 63 -3.39 -11.81 -15.25
C ALA A 63 -2.62 -13.07 -15.68
N THR A 64 -1.30 -13.10 -15.55
CA THR A 64 -0.52 -14.34 -15.72
C THR A 64 -0.57 -15.26 -14.51
N LEU A 65 -1.02 -14.75 -13.35
CA LEU A 65 -1.01 -15.47 -12.08
C LEU A 65 -2.41 -16.00 -11.74
N HIS A 66 -3.30 -15.14 -11.26
CA HIS A 66 -4.64 -15.54 -10.79
C HIS A 66 -5.79 -14.77 -11.42
N PHE A 67 -5.55 -13.60 -12.01
CA PHE A 67 -6.62 -12.83 -12.66
C PHE A 67 -6.97 -13.42 -14.04
N ASP A 68 -8.20 -13.19 -14.54
CA ASP A 68 -8.54 -13.51 -15.94
C ASP A 68 -8.29 -12.29 -16.82
N ILE A 69 -7.42 -12.44 -17.81
CA ILE A 69 -7.11 -11.37 -18.78
C ILE A 69 -8.34 -10.86 -19.53
N LYS A 70 -9.41 -11.65 -19.64
CA LYS A 70 -10.66 -11.24 -20.29
C LYS A 70 -11.43 -10.19 -19.51
N ASP A 71 -11.20 -10.14 -18.20
CA ASP A 71 -11.82 -9.16 -17.31
C ASP A 71 -11.02 -7.84 -17.27
N LEU A 72 -9.82 -7.81 -17.86
CA LEU A 72 -8.99 -6.61 -17.92
C LEU A 72 -9.49 -5.64 -19.00
N HIS A 73 -10.01 -4.50 -18.55
CA HIS A 73 -10.42 -3.39 -19.40
C HIS A 73 -9.32 -2.34 -19.51
N ILE A 74 -8.89 -2.08 -20.74
CA ILE A 74 -7.83 -1.12 -21.06
C ILE A 74 -8.47 0.20 -21.54
N PRO A 75 -8.06 1.36 -20.99
CA PRO A 75 -8.59 2.65 -21.42
C PRO A 75 -8.23 2.96 -22.88
N PRO A 76 -9.10 3.68 -23.61
CA PRO A 76 -8.75 4.20 -24.93
C PRO A 76 -7.68 5.31 -24.80
N PRO A 77 -7.03 5.74 -25.90
CA PRO A 77 -5.91 6.70 -25.85
C PRO A 77 -6.18 8.08 -25.22
N GLY A 78 -7.45 8.44 -24.96
CA GLY A 78 -7.83 9.67 -24.26
C GLY A 78 -8.52 9.43 -22.91
N GLY A 79 -8.40 8.20 -22.38
CA GLY A 79 -9.06 7.78 -21.15
C GLY A 79 -10.57 7.53 -21.29
N TRP A 80 -11.19 7.05 -20.22
CA TRP A 80 -12.62 6.75 -20.14
C TRP A 80 -13.47 8.05 -20.12
N PRO A 81 -14.20 8.39 -21.19
CA PRO A 81 -14.81 9.72 -21.32
C PRO A 81 -16.00 9.97 -20.41
N THR A 82 -16.72 8.92 -19.98
CA THR A 82 -17.97 9.03 -19.21
C THR A 82 -17.91 8.28 -17.88
N LEU A 83 -16.72 7.90 -17.42
CA LEU A 83 -16.54 7.13 -16.18
C LEU A 83 -16.97 7.93 -14.95
N ILE A 84 -16.55 9.19 -14.90
CA ILE A 84 -16.65 10.01 -13.68
C ILE A 84 -17.70 11.11 -13.87
N PRO A 85 -18.75 11.17 -13.03
CA PRO A 85 -19.73 12.26 -13.07
C PRO A 85 -19.09 13.63 -12.80
N PRO A 86 -19.57 14.73 -13.43
CA PRO A 86 -18.98 16.07 -13.24
C PRO A 86 -18.97 16.57 -11.80
N ILE A 87 -19.89 16.10 -10.95
CA ILE A 87 -19.95 16.47 -9.54
C ILE A 87 -18.70 16.00 -8.77
N TYR A 88 -18.06 14.91 -9.21
CA TYR A 88 -16.86 14.39 -8.56
C TYR A 88 -15.67 15.36 -8.64
N ASN A 89 -15.69 16.31 -9.60
CA ASN A 89 -14.69 17.39 -9.70
C ASN A 89 -14.70 18.34 -8.49
N THR A 90 -15.73 18.32 -7.64
CA THR A 90 -15.72 19.07 -6.39
C THR A 90 -15.03 18.32 -5.25
N LEU A 91 -14.88 17.00 -5.39
CA LEU A 91 -14.29 16.11 -4.38
C LEU A 91 -12.85 15.72 -4.71
N LYS A 92 -12.49 15.63 -5.99
CA LYS A 92 -11.15 15.28 -6.44
C LYS A 92 -10.56 16.34 -7.36
N SER A 93 -9.23 16.42 -7.34
CA SER A 93 -8.45 17.32 -8.18
C SER A 93 -8.53 16.94 -9.65
N PRO A 94 -8.36 17.88 -10.60
CA PRO A 94 -8.37 17.57 -12.03
C PRO A 94 -7.38 16.46 -12.44
N HIS A 95 -6.22 16.40 -11.77
CA HIS A 95 -5.22 15.37 -12.03
C HIS A 95 -5.66 13.98 -11.53
N ALA A 96 -6.31 13.89 -10.37
CA ALA A 96 -6.88 12.64 -9.87
C ALA A 96 -7.99 12.11 -10.78
N ILE A 97 -8.89 13.00 -11.24
CA ILE A 97 -9.94 12.67 -12.22
C ILE A 97 -9.33 12.13 -13.51
N SER A 98 -8.33 12.84 -14.04
CA SER A 98 -7.61 12.42 -15.24
C SER A 98 -6.93 11.07 -15.05
N THR A 99 -6.36 10.81 -13.88
CA THR A 99 -5.74 9.52 -13.53
C THR A 99 -6.77 8.39 -13.54
N LEU A 100 -7.92 8.55 -12.86
CA LEU A 100 -9.01 7.55 -12.88
C LEU A 100 -9.49 7.24 -14.31
N GLN A 101 -9.49 8.23 -15.20
CA GLN A 101 -9.84 8.01 -16.61
C GLN A 101 -8.77 7.20 -17.38
N HIS A 102 -7.51 7.19 -16.94
CA HIS A 102 -6.41 6.48 -17.58
C HIS A 102 -6.01 5.18 -16.86
N LEU A 103 -6.63 4.84 -15.74
CA LEU A 103 -6.41 3.55 -15.10
C LEU A 103 -7.13 2.42 -15.86
N PRO A 104 -6.50 1.23 -15.98
CA PRO A 104 -7.20 0.01 -16.34
C PRO A 104 -8.01 -0.52 -15.16
N TYR A 105 -9.02 -1.36 -15.44
CA TYR A 105 -9.89 -1.95 -14.42
C TYR A 105 -10.16 -3.42 -14.70
N PHE A 106 -10.39 -4.20 -13.65
CA PHE A 106 -10.90 -5.57 -13.75
C PHE A 106 -12.39 -5.60 -13.39
N SER A 107 -13.21 -6.27 -14.21
CA SER A 107 -14.64 -6.43 -13.92
C SER A 107 -14.96 -7.53 -12.90
N SER A 108 -13.99 -8.38 -12.57
CA SER A 108 -14.14 -9.42 -11.54
C SER A 108 -13.53 -8.96 -10.20
N PRO A 109 -14.14 -9.34 -9.06
CA PRO A 109 -13.53 -9.13 -7.76
C PRO A 109 -12.18 -9.84 -7.73
N ALA A 110 -11.11 -9.09 -7.45
CA ALA A 110 -9.78 -9.65 -7.50
C ALA A 110 -8.87 -9.01 -6.45
N SER A 111 -8.26 -9.86 -5.64
CA SER A 111 -7.39 -9.45 -4.54
C SER A 111 -5.95 -9.24 -5.03
N ILE A 112 -5.39 -8.06 -4.77
CA ILE A 112 -3.97 -7.76 -5.08
C ILE A 112 -3.04 -8.01 -3.90
N HIS A 113 -3.60 -8.16 -2.70
CA HIS A 113 -2.88 -8.48 -1.47
C HIS A 113 -3.82 -9.21 -0.50
N TYR A 114 -3.31 -9.60 0.68
CA TYR A 114 -4.11 -10.16 1.78
C TYR A 114 -5.34 -9.30 2.08
N LYS A 115 -6.52 -9.90 1.87
CA LYS A 115 -7.86 -9.30 2.05
C LYS A 115 -8.01 -7.90 1.42
N SER A 116 -7.41 -7.68 0.25
CA SER A 116 -7.36 -6.37 -0.41
C SER A 116 -7.85 -6.46 -1.86
N THR A 117 -9.10 -6.04 -2.08
CA THR A 117 -9.82 -6.18 -3.36
C THR A 117 -9.68 -4.93 -4.19
N LEU A 118 -9.33 -5.05 -5.48
CA LEU A 118 -9.27 -3.90 -6.38
C LEU A 118 -10.59 -3.14 -6.47
N VAL A 119 -10.48 -1.82 -6.56
CA VAL A 119 -11.62 -0.94 -6.83
C VAL A 119 -11.90 -0.91 -8.33
N ASP A 120 -13.11 -1.33 -8.72
CA ASP A 120 -13.62 -1.15 -10.07
C ASP A 120 -14.52 0.08 -10.15
N TYR A 121 -13.93 1.23 -10.47
CA TYR A 121 -14.70 2.47 -10.65
C TYR A 121 -15.68 2.41 -11.83
N MET A 122 -15.56 1.46 -12.76
CA MET A 122 -16.47 1.34 -13.91
C MET A 122 -17.83 0.75 -13.53
N SER A 123 -17.88 -0.06 -12.47
CA SER A 123 -19.13 -0.66 -11.97
C SER A 123 -19.77 0.14 -10.83
N MET A 124 -19.13 1.22 -10.37
CA MET A 124 -19.67 2.05 -9.29
C MET A 124 -20.95 2.78 -9.70
N GLU A 125 -21.95 2.72 -8.83
CA GLU A 125 -23.17 3.50 -8.98
C GLU A 125 -22.89 5.00 -8.90
N PRO A 126 -23.63 5.87 -9.62
CA PRO A 126 -23.38 7.31 -9.63
C PRO A 126 -23.38 7.98 -8.24
N SER A 127 -24.11 7.42 -7.27
CA SER A 127 -24.13 7.92 -5.89
C SER A 127 -22.78 7.84 -5.19
N PHE A 128 -21.93 6.87 -5.55
CA PHE A 128 -20.58 6.73 -5.01
C PHE A 128 -19.75 8.01 -5.22
N PHE A 129 -20.00 8.75 -6.30
CA PHE A 129 -19.27 9.96 -6.66
C PHE A 129 -19.84 11.25 -6.06
N THR A 130 -20.81 11.16 -5.15
CA THR A 130 -21.52 12.34 -4.63
C THR A 130 -21.07 12.78 -3.24
N GLU A 131 -20.36 11.92 -2.52
CA GLU A 131 -19.84 12.18 -1.18
C GLU A 131 -18.40 11.64 -1.06
N PRO A 132 -17.59 12.14 -0.11
CA PRO A 132 -16.32 11.52 0.23
C PRO A 132 -16.52 10.05 0.60
N ASP A 133 -15.58 9.19 0.23
CA ASP A 133 -15.61 7.79 0.66
C ASP A 133 -15.45 7.74 2.19
N TRP A 134 -16.30 6.99 2.89
CA TRP A 134 -16.20 6.84 4.33
C TRP A 134 -14.87 6.23 4.78
N HIS A 135 -14.22 5.44 3.91
CA HIS A 135 -12.86 4.94 4.16
C HIS A 135 -11.85 6.09 4.15
N GLU A 136 -12.03 7.12 3.31
CA GLU A 136 -11.15 8.30 3.27
C GLU A 136 -11.33 9.18 4.51
N GLU A 137 -12.55 9.32 5.04
CA GLU A 137 -12.81 10.13 6.23
C GLU A 137 -12.13 9.60 7.49
N ALA A 138 -11.84 8.30 7.52
CA ALA A 138 -11.20 7.63 8.64
C ALA A 138 -9.66 7.70 8.60
N VAL A 139 -9.07 8.22 7.51
CA VAL A 139 -7.63 8.16 7.25
C VAL A 139 -7.05 9.56 7.13
N THR A 140 -5.89 9.78 7.76
CA THR A 140 -5.07 10.97 7.53
C THR A 140 -3.94 10.59 6.59
N PHE A 141 -3.95 11.14 5.39
CA PHE A 141 -2.95 10.83 4.37
C PHE A 141 -1.68 11.64 4.59
N ALA A 142 -0.54 10.97 4.53
CA ALA A 142 0.78 11.59 4.57
C ALA A 142 1.70 10.99 3.50
N ASN A 143 2.57 11.82 2.93
CA ASN A 143 3.59 11.37 1.99
C ASN A 143 4.80 10.75 2.72
N ASP A 144 5.83 10.36 1.96
CA ASP A 144 7.00 9.64 2.49
C ASP A 144 7.88 10.53 3.40
N GLU A 145 7.76 11.85 3.27
CA GLU A 145 8.36 12.87 4.14
C GLU A 145 7.54 13.11 5.43
N GLY A 146 6.35 12.51 5.55
CA GLY A 146 5.44 12.67 6.68
C GLY A 146 4.60 13.95 6.62
N GLU A 147 4.54 14.62 5.47
CA GLU A 147 3.72 15.80 5.23
C GLU A 147 2.29 15.41 4.87
N GLU A 148 1.31 16.17 5.38
CA GLU A 148 -0.11 15.92 5.11
C GLU A 148 -0.45 16.11 3.62
N VAL A 149 -1.15 15.13 3.05
CA VAL A 149 -1.57 15.13 1.65
C VAL A 149 -3.01 15.60 1.53
N ASP A 150 -3.28 16.51 0.60
CA ASP A 150 -4.66 16.94 0.29
C ASP A 150 -5.45 15.73 -0.26
N PRO A 151 -6.56 15.31 0.40
CA PRO A 151 -7.35 14.14 -0.02
C PRO A 151 -7.91 14.24 -1.44
N ARG A 152 -7.99 15.44 -2.03
CA ARG A 152 -8.38 15.64 -3.42
C ARG A 152 -7.37 15.05 -4.42
N HIS A 153 -6.14 14.77 -3.99
CA HIS A 153 -5.10 14.12 -4.79
C HIS A 153 -5.04 12.61 -4.55
N VAL A 154 -5.87 12.06 -3.66
CA VAL A 154 -5.83 10.65 -3.29
C VAL A 154 -6.98 9.91 -3.95
N VAL A 155 -6.73 8.72 -4.47
CA VAL A 155 -7.76 7.79 -4.99
C VAL A 155 -7.52 6.38 -4.45
N ALA A 156 -8.58 5.63 -4.18
CA ALA A 156 -8.46 4.24 -3.76
C ALA A 156 -8.04 3.35 -4.94
N ILE A 157 -7.11 2.42 -4.70
CA ILE A 157 -6.73 1.39 -5.67
C ILE A 157 -7.32 0.05 -5.28
N ALA A 158 -7.31 -0.26 -3.98
CA ALA A 158 -7.92 -1.45 -3.42
C ALA A 158 -8.45 -1.17 -2.02
N TRP A 159 -9.53 -1.87 -1.66
CA TRP A 159 -10.11 -1.84 -0.33
C TRP A 159 -9.81 -3.11 0.44
N GLY A 160 -9.33 -2.91 1.66
CA GLY A 160 -9.16 -3.95 2.63
C GLY A 160 -10.52 -4.37 3.21
N HIS A 161 -10.60 -5.61 3.70
CA HIS A 161 -11.70 -6.01 4.57
C HIS A 161 -11.20 -6.75 5.81
N GLU A 162 -11.97 -6.61 6.88
CA GLU A 162 -11.67 -7.17 8.21
C GLU A 162 -10.32 -6.71 8.78
N SER A 163 -9.99 -7.17 10.00
CA SER A 163 -8.70 -6.84 10.62
C SER A 163 -7.55 -7.43 9.82
N GLY A 164 -6.52 -6.62 9.56
CA GLY A 164 -5.37 -7.01 8.75
C GLY A 164 -5.58 -6.86 7.24
N GLY A 165 -6.78 -6.59 6.74
CA GLY A 165 -6.94 -6.24 5.32
C GLY A 165 -6.14 -4.99 4.94
N ARG A 166 -5.73 -4.88 3.68
CA ARG A 166 -4.94 -3.74 3.19
C ARG A 166 -5.77 -2.80 2.33
N ASP A 167 -5.88 -1.55 2.75
CA ASP A 167 -6.28 -0.47 1.85
C ASP A 167 -5.04 0.09 1.16
N PHE A 168 -5.14 0.31 -0.15
CA PHE A 168 -4.09 0.98 -0.92
C PHE A 168 -4.63 2.24 -1.56
N TRP A 169 -3.97 3.35 -1.27
CA TRP A 169 -4.37 4.69 -1.70
C TRP A 169 -3.29 5.31 -2.57
N LEU A 170 -3.64 5.74 -3.76
CA LEU A 170 -2.72 6.42 -4.68
C LEU A 170 -2.82 7.93 -4.48
N ASN A 171 -1.74 8.53 -3.96
CA ASN A 171 -1.50 9.96 -4.06
C ASN A 171 -0.96 10.28 -5.46
N VAL A 172 -1.84 10.80 -6.33
CA VAL A 172 -1.47 11.08 -7.73
C VAL A 172 -0.55 12.30 -7.87
N TRP A 173 -0.48 13.17 -6.86
CA TRP A 173 0.35 14.37 -6.93
C TRP A 173 1.83 14.03 -6.72
N ASP A 174 2.12 13.27 -5.67
CA ASP A 174 3.49 12.86 -5.35
C ASP A 174 3.90 11.55 -6.02
N GLY A 175 2.94 10.82 -6.60
CA GLY A 175 3.20 9.57 -7.31
C GLY A 175 3.49 8.42 -6.35
N GLU A 176 2.73 8.35 -5.26
CA GLU A 176 2.98 7.44 -4.14
C GLU A 176 1.76 6.58 -3.83
N VAL A 177 2.01 5.35 -3.37
CA VAL A 177 0.98 4.48 -2.79
C VAL A 177 1.17 4.46 -1.28
N MET A 178 0.10 4.78 -0.56
CA MET A 178 -0.02 4.64 0.89
C MET A 178 -0.72 3.33 1.23
N GLU A 179 -0.21 2.62 2.23
CA GLU A 179 -0.79 1.38 2.74
C GLU A 179 -1.35 1.57 4.15
N GLU A 180 -2.62 1.25 4.32
CA GLU A 180 -3.28 1.18 5.63
C GLU A 180 -3.69 -0.27 5.93
N GLU A 181 -3.22 -0.80 7.06
CA GLU A 181 -3.63 -2.10 7.56
C GLU A 181 -4.80 -1.94 8.54
N ILE A 182 -5.97 -2.42 8.12
CA ILE A 182 -7.23 -2.19 8.82
C ILE A 182 -7.13 -2.67 10.28
N ARG A 183 -7.36 -1.73 11.21
CA ARG A 183 -7.34 -1.91 12.68
C ARG A 183 -5.98 -2.35 13.24
N CYS A 184 -4.90 -2.13 12.51
CA CYS A 184 -3.55 -2.50 12.92
C CYS A 184 -2.62 -1.28 12.90
N GLN A 185 -2.21 -0.82 11.72
CA GLN A 185 -1.19 0.21 11.57
C GLN A 185 -1.22 0.85 10.16
N SER A 186 -0.66 2.05 10.06
CA SER A 186 -0.28 2.66 8.78
C SER A 186 1.14 2.21 8.43
N ASN A 187 1.35 1.71 7.21
CA ASN A 187 2.65 1.21 6.74
C ASN A 187 3.44 2.26 5.94
N GLY A 188 2.98 3.51 5.94
CA GLY A 188 3.61 4.64 5.25
C GLY A 188 3.28 4.70 3.76
N SER A 189 4.05 5.51 3.03
CA SER A 189 3.95 5.63 1.58
C SER A 189 5.27 5.32 0.89
N CYS A 190 5.19 4.96 -0.40
CA CYS A 190 6.35 4.82 -1.26
C CYS A 190 5.99 5.14 -2.71
N ASP A 191 7.00 5.34 -3.56
CA ASP A 191 6.77 5.60 -4.99
C ASP A 191 5.94 4.47 -5.63
N VAL A 192 4.99 4.84 -6.47
CA VAL A 192 4.06 3.92 -7.13
C VAL A 192 4.78 2.85 -7.97
N TRP A 193 5.89 3.19 -8.63
CA TRP A 193 6.67 2.21 -9.38
C TRP A 193 7.33 1.21 -8.43
N ASP A 194 7.96 1.69 -7.37
CA ASP A 194 8.62 0.85 -6.37
C ASP A 194 7.61 -0.08 -5.69
N PHE A 195 6.43 0.42 -5.36
CA PHE A 195 5.31 -0.37 -4.82
C PHE A 195 4.89 -1.51 -5.76
N LEU A 196 4.61 -1.20 -7.02
CA LEU A 196 4.13 -2.19 -7.99
C LEU A 196 5.21 -3.23 -8.29
N GLU A 197 6.48 -2.83 -8.43
CA GLU A 197 7.60 -3.75 -8.62
C GLU A 197 7.85 -4.62 -7.39
N TRP A 198 7.68 -4.07 -6.19
CA TRP A 198 7.74 -4.85 -4.96
C TRP A 198 6.64 -5.90 -4.89
N LEU A 199 5.37 -5.54 -5.19
CA LEU A 199 4.27 -6.51 -5.22
C LEU A 199 4.56 -7.65 -6.21
N LYS A 200 5.04 -7.34 -7.42
CA LYS A 200 5.44 -8.36 -8.39
C LYS A 200 6.46 -9.33 -7.80
N ARG A 201 7.51 -8.80 -7.15
CA ARG A 201 8.55 -9.64 -6.53
C ARG A 201 7.99 -10.53 -5.44
N GLU A 202 7.10 -10.01 -4.60
CA GLU A 202 6.46 -10.77 -3.52
C GLU A 202 5.60 -11.93 -4.06
N TYR A 203 4.92 -11.74 -5.19
CA TYR A 203 4.26 -12.85 -5.88
C TYR A 203 5.26 -13.84 -6.49
N LEU A 204 6.28 -13.36 -7.21
CA LEU A 204 7.28 -14.22 -7.85
C LEU A 204 8.03 -15.10 -6.83
N SER A 205 8.31 -14.58 -5.64
CA SER A 205 8.92 -15.31 -4.54
C SER A 205 7.94 -16.18 -3.76
N LEU A 206 6.64 -16.11 -4.03
CA LEU A 206 5.57 -16.70 -3.22
C LEU A 206 5.58 -16.20 -1.77
N THR A 207 6.11 -15.00 -1.51
CA THR A 207 5.83 -14.29 -0.26
C THR A 207 4.34 -13.94 -0.16
N LEU A 208 3.73 -13.59 -1.31
CA LEU A 208 2.30 -13.56 -1.51
C LEU A 208 1.90 -14.78 -2.35
N VAL A 209 1.08 -15.66 -1.78
CA VAL A 209 0.58 -16.86 -2.50
C VAL A 209 -0.85 -16.58 -2.98
N PRO A 210 -1.06 -16.40 -4.30
CA PRO A 210 -2.38 -16.15 -4.84
C PRO A 210 -3.16 -17.45 -4.92
N CYS A 211 -4.50 -17.41 -4.90
CA CYS A 211 -5.34 -18.52 -5.36
C CYS A 211 -6.70 -17.95 -5.77
N VAL A 212 -7.26 -18.40 -6.89
CA VAL A 212 -8.54 -17.86 -7.38
C VAL A 212 -9.66 -18.13 -6.38
N GLY A 213 -10.38 -17.07 -6.01
CA GLY A 213 -11.51 -17.11 -5.08
C GLY A 213 -11.11 -17.38 -3.63
N LYS A 214 -9.82 -17.23 -3.29
CA LYS A 214 -9.26 -17.47 -1.97
C LYS A 214 -8.41 -16.28 -1.56
N VAL A 215 -8.49 -15.91 -0.28
CA VAL A 215 -7.69 -14.82 0.28
C VAL A 215 -6.20 -15.08 0.02
N THR A 216 -5.50 -14.10 -0.56
CA THR A 216 -4.05 -14.23 -0.82
C THR A 216 -3.31 -14.48 0.49
N ILE A 217 -2.46 -15.51 0.56
CA ILE A 217 -1.66 -15.80 1.76
C ILE A 217 -0.50 -14.82 1.84
N GLU A 218 -0.34 -14.15 2.99
CA GLU A 218 0.90 -13.44 3.34
C GLU A 218 1.82 -14.38 4.13
N ALA A 219 2.94 -14.76 3.52
CA ALA A 219 3.85 -15.78 4.05
C ALA A 219 5.25 -15.23 4.37
N ARG A 220 5.33 -13.95 4.77
CA ARG A 220 6.58 -13.29 5.22
C ARG A 220 7.19 -13.90 6.47
N GLY A 221 6.36 -14.48 7.34
CA GLY A 221 6.80 -15.13 8.57
C GLY A 221 7.25 -16.57 8.42
N VAL A 222 7.13 -17.15 7.21
CA VAL A 222 7.37 -18.57 6.97
C VAL A 222 8.53 -18.71 5.98
N GLU A 223 9.67 -19.23 6.44
CA GLU A 223 10.81 -19.52 5.56
C GLU A 223 10.44 -20.63 4.57
N GLU A 224 10.91 -20.53 3.32
CA GLU A 224 10.75 -21.62 2.36
C GLU A 224 11.57 -22.84 2.80
N ASN A 225 10.96 -24.02 2.70
CA ASN A 225 11.61 -25.29 2.99
C ASN A 225 11.90 -26.06 1.70
N GLU A 226 13.16 -26.41 1.49
CA GLU A 226 13.61 -27.20 0.34
C GLU A 226 13.30 -28.70 0.50
N GLU A 227 13.09 -29.18 1.73
CA GLU A 227 12.73 -30.58 1.97
C GLU A 227 11.32 -30.87 1.49
N VAL A 228 11.16 -31.96 0.73
CA VAL A 228 9.86 -32.36 0.18
C VAL A 228 8.88 -32.66 1.31
N ILE A 229 7.81 -31.88 1.40
CA ILE A 229 6.72 -32.08 2.35
C ILE A 229 5.73 -33.07 1.75
N ARG A 230 5.36 -34.10 2.52
CA ARG A 230 4.37 -35.07 2.06
C ARG A 230 2.97 -34.57 2.41
N GLU A 231 2.03 -34.76 1.48
CA GLU A 231 0.62 -34.46 1.71
C GLU A 231 0.07 -35.16 2.98
N GLU A 232 0.53 -36.39 3.24
CA GLU A 232 0.17 -37.18 4.42
C GLU A 232 0.47 -36.43 5.73
N ASP A 233 1.61 -35.73 5.79
CA ASP A 233 2.04 -34.98 6.97
C ASP A 233 1.15 -33.75 7.16
N VAL A 234 0.82 -33.05 6.06
CA VAL A 234 -0.09 -31.90 6.06
C VAL A 234 -1.49 -32.29 6.54
N CYS A 235 -2.01 -33.42 6.04
CA CYS A 235 -3.33 -33.94 6.41
C CYS A 235 -3.38 -34.56 7.81
N ALA A 236 -2.23 -34.88 8.42
CA ALA A 236 -2.16 -35.46 9.76
C ALA A 236 -2.14 -34.42 10.89
N GLN A 237 -1.90 -33.13 10.58
CA GLN A 237 -1.96 -32.04 11.55
C GLN A 237 -3.35 -31.97 12.23
N GLU A 238 -3.36 -31.52 13.49
CA GLU A 238 -4.58 -31.36 14.30
C GLU A 238 -4.95 -29.88 14.51
N GLU A 239 -4.00 -28.98 14.27
CA GLU A 239 -4.13 -27.54 14.33
C GLU A 239 -5.12 -27.01 13.28
N GLU A 240 -5.62 -25.79 13.46
CA GLU A 240 -6.40 -25.12 12.42
C GLU A 240 -5.57 -24.97 11.13
N TRP A 241 -6.25 -24.89 9.98
CA TRP A 241 -5.61 -24.55 8.70
C TRP A 241 -4.79 -23.26 8.85
N PHE A 242 -3.73 -23.17 8.05
CA PHE A 242 -2.79 -22.03 7.98
C PHE A 242 -1.59 -22.15 8.94
N THR A 243 -1.09 -23.36 9.15
CA THR A 243 0.22 -23.56 9.80
C THR A 243 1.36 -23.26 8.83
N ASP A 244 2.58 -23.09 9.35
CA ASP A 244 3.78 -22.96 8.53
C ASP A 244 3.96 -24.13 7.55
N LEU A 245 3.61 -25.36 7.97
CA LEU A 245 3.67 -26.55 7.12
C LEU A 245 2.64 -26.48 5.98
N ASP A 246 1.43 -25.97 6.24
CA ASP A 246 0.41 -25.77 5.21
C ASP A 246 0.90 -24.77 4.15
N VAL A 247 1.45 -23.63 4.60
CA VAL A 247 1.98 -22.58 3.71
C VAL A 247 3.14 -23.11 2.87
N GLN A 248 4.09 -23.81 3.48
CA GLN A 248 5.23 -24.40 2.77
C GLN A 248 4.77 -25.45 1.74
N TYR A 249 3.82 -26.31 2.10
CA TYR A 249 3.29 -27.32 1.17
C TYR A 249 2.59 -26.67 -0.02
N VAL A 250 1.75 -25.65 0.21
CA VAL A 250 1.13 -24.89 -0.89
C VAL A 250 2.20 -24.29 -1.80
N ARG A 251 3.23 -23.64 -1.25
CA ARG A 251 4.34 -23.13 -2.08
C ARG A 251 5.00 -24.22 -2.91
N GLN A 252 5.26 -25.41 -2.35
CA GLN A 252 5.82 -26.54 -3.10
C GLN A 252 4.89 -27.01 -4.22
N LEU A 253 3.57 -26.99 -4.04
CA LEU A 253 2.61 -27.28 -5.12
C LEU A 253 2.74 -26.26 -6.26
N TYR A 254 2.84 -24.96 -5.96
CA TYR A 254 3.06 -23.92 -6.98
C TYR A 254 4.38 -24.14 -7.73
N ARG A 255 5.48 -24.40 -7.00
CA ARG A 255 6.79 -24.68 -7.60
C ARG A 255 6.75 -25.92 -8.49
N ALA A 256 6.12 -27.01 -8.04
CA ALA A 256 5.93 -28.22 -8.83
C ALA A 256 5.11 -27.97 -10.10
N CYS A 257 4.16 -27.02 -10.04
CA CYS A 257 3.38 -26.53 -11.16
C CYS A 257 4.14 -25.52 -12.05
N GLY A 258 5.45 -25.34 -11.86
CA GLY A 258 6.30 -24.52 -12.73
C GLY A 258 6.40 -23.03 -12.34
N TRP A 259 5.97 -22.64 -11.13
CA TRP A 259 6.03 -21.25 -10.70
C TRP A 259 7.46 -20.68 -10.61
N PRO A 260 7.74 -19.46 -11.10
CA PRO A 260 6.81 -18.56 -11.79
C PRO A 260 6.84 -18.69 -13.33
N GLU A 261 7.90 -19.26 -13.92
CA GLU A 261 8.18 -19.14 -15.35
C GLU A 261 7.27 -19.99 -16.26
N GLU A 262 7.02 -21.24 -15.87
CA GLU A 262 6.21 -22.21 -16.65
C GLU A 262 4.94 -22.58 -15.89
N PHE A 263 4.33 -21.60 -15.22
CA PHE A 263 3.25 -21.84 -14.29
C PHE A 263 2.00 -22.43 -14.97
N ARG A 264 1.62 -23.63 -14.54
CA ARG A 264 0.42 -24.34 -14.96
C ARG A 264 -0.72 -24.02 -13.99
N LYS A 265 -1.33 -22.85 -14.19
CA LYS A 265 -2.36 -22.25 -13.32
C LYS A 265 -3.50 -23.21 -12.97
N GLU A 266 -4.10 -23.83 -13.98
CA GLU A 266 -5.27 -24.71 -13.78
C GLU A 266 -4.89 -25.95 -12.97
N GLU A 267 -3.71 -26.55 -13.24
CA GLU A 267 -3.21 -27.72 -12.50
C GLU A 267 -2.96 -27.37 -11.03
N ALA A 268 -2.31 -26.24 -10.75
CA ALA A 268 -2.04 -25.80 -9.38
C ALA A 268 -3.33 -25.61 -8.58
N PHE A 269 -4.33 -24.96 -9.16
CA PHE A 269 -5.61 -24.72 -8.47
C PHE A 269 -6.40 -26.03 -8.27
N GLU A 270 -6.36 -26.97 -9.21
CA GLU A 270 -6.94 -28.29 -9.02
C GLU A 270 -6.29 -29.06 -7.86
N GLU A 271 -4.96 -29.02 -7.73
CA GLU A 271 -4.24 -29.64 -6.62
C GLU A 271 -4.59 -28.99 -5.27
N ILE A 272 -4.68 -27.66 -5.22
CA ILE A 272 -5.13 -26.94 -4.02
C ILE A 272 -6.56 -27.33 -3.64
N GLN A 273 -7.48 -27.40 -4.61
CA GLN A 273 -8.86 -27.82 -4.35
C GLN A 273 -8.94 -29.26 -3.81
N LYS A 274 -8.12 -30.17 -4.34
CA LYS A 274 -8.02 -31.55 -3.82
C LYS A 274 -7.50 -31.55 -2.38
N LEU A 275 -6.50 -30.74 -2.06
CA LEU A 275 -6.00 -30.59 -0.69
C LEU A 275 -7.09 -30.04 0.24
N MET A 276 -7.74 -28.94 -0.14
CA MET A 276 -8.79 -28.29 0.67
C MET A 276 -9.90 -29.28 1.03
N LYS A 277 -10.36 -30.08 0.05
CA LYS A 277 -11.40 -31.09 0.28
C LYS A 277 -11.00 -32.17 1.29
N LYS A 278 -9.70 -32.48 1.43
CA LYS A 278 -9.20 -33.50 2.38
C LYS A 278 -9.16 -32.98 3.81
N ILE A 279 -8.94 -31.68 4.00
CA ILE A 279 -8.71 -31.08 5.32
C ILE A 279 -9.92 -30.31 5.87
N GLU A 280 -10.85 -29.89 5.00
CA GLU A 280 -12.04 -29.08 5.33
C GLU A 280 -12.83 -29.59 6.54
N GLU A 281 -13.13 -30.89 6.57
CA GLU A 281 -13.96 -31.48 7.63
C GLU A 281 -13.29 -31.46 9.01
N LYS A 282 -11.97 -31.28 9.07
CA LYS A 282 -11.18 -31.42 10.31
C LYS A 282 -10.57 -30.11 10.81
N ARG A 283 -10.05 -29.29 9.91
CA ARG A 283 -9.16 -28.16 10.26
C ARG A 283 -9.67 -26.80 9.78
N GLY A 284 -10.86 -26.75 9.17
CA GLY A 284 -11.35 -25.57 8.46
C GLY A 284 -10.83 -25.50 7.03
N VAL A 285 -11.07 -24.38 6.38
CA VAL A 285 -10.73 -24.17 4.96
C VAL A 285 -9.99 -22.87 4.76
N TRP A 286 -9.23 -22.81 3.68
CA TRP A 286 -8.73 -21.55 3.17
C TRP A 286 -9.89 -20.60 2.90
N GLU A 287 -9.89 -19.48 3.61
CA GLU A 287 -10.85 -18.39 3.50
C GLU A 287 -11.08 -17.98 2.04
N CYS A 288 -12.35 -17.79 1.68
CA CYS A 288 -12.73 -17.27 0.36
C CYS A 288 -12.61 -15.74 0.35
N ASP A 289 -12.26 -15.15 -0.79
CA ASP A 289 -12.31 -13.69 -0.94
C ASP A 289 -13.74 -13.18 -0.69
N ALA A 290 -13.84 -12.01 -0.05
CA ALA A 290 -15.11 -11.31 0.07
C ALA A 290 -15.61 -10.89 -1.33
N HIS A 291 -16.85 -11.23 -1.66
CA HIS A 291 -17.56 -10.83 -2.88
C HIS A 291 -18.56 -9.71 -2.59
#